data_AF-A0A453JVL9-F1
#
_entry.id   AF-A0A453JVL9-F1
#
_cell.length_a   1.000
_cell.length_b   1.000
_cell.length_c   1.000
_cell.angle_alpha   90.00
_cell.angle_beta   90.00
_cell.angle_gamma   90.00
#
_symmetry.space_group_name_H-M   'P 1'
#
loop_
_entity.id
_entity.type
_entity.pdbx_description
1 polymer ?
#
loop_
_entity_poly.entity_id
_entity_poly.type
_entity_poly.pdbx_seq_one_letter_code
_entity_poly.pdbx_strand_id
1 'polypeptide(L)'
;MMSVRRHLRGPGAIPIGKPAIHPSPIDLKGKAYELLREKASSFLLDDFYRTPGGIQFEGPGSDAKPITLTIEDQDYMGDIEMLKLYLDKVKTIVKPGCSRDTLKAAISSMISVTHVLTVMSHPLNAELPLYHFN
;
A
#
# COMPACT_ATOMS: atom_id res chain seq x y z
N MET A 1 -12.72 -8.26 -3.10
CA MET A 1 -14.18 -8.28 -3.34
C MET A 1 -14.58 -9.65 -3.89
N MET A 2 -15.64 -10.27 -3.39
CA MET A 2 -16.11 -11.61 -3.82
C MET A 2 -17.38 -11.48 -4.68
N SER A 3 -17.53 -12.37 -5.66
CA SER A 3 -18.79 -12.55 -6.40
C SER A 3 -19.18 -14.02 -6.47
N VAL A 4 -20.43 -14.26 -6.86
CA VAL A 4 -20.92 -15.60 -7.13
C VAL A 4 -20.61 -15.94 -8.60
N ARG A 5 -19.64 -16.83 -8.83
CA ARG A 5 -19.35 -17.36 -10.17
C ARG A 5 -20.12 -18.66 -10.40
N ARG A 6 -20.82 -18.72 -11.54
CA ARG A 6 -21.45 -19.94 -12.05
C ARG A 6 -20.46 -20.66 -12.92
N HIS A 7 -19.89 -21.75 -12.42
CA HIS A 7 -19.09 -22.63 -13.24
C HIS A 7 -20.03 -23.49 -14.10
N LEU A 8 -19.87 -23.45 -15.42
CA LEU A 8 -20.52 -24.41 -16.31
C LEU A 8 -19.97 -25.80 -15.97
N ARG A 9 -20.80 -26.63 -15.35
CA ARG A 9 -20.59 -28.08 -15.35
C ARG A 9 -21.25 -28.65 -16.61
N GLY A 10 -20.85 -29.86 -16.99
CA GLY A 10 -21.27 -30.51 -18.23
C GLY A 10 -22.80 -30.57 -18.43
N PRO A 11 -23.25 -31.04 -19.62
CA PRO A 11 -24.67 -30.98 -20.01
C PRO A 11 -25.59 -31.57 -18.92
N GLY A 12 -26.55 -30.78 -18.43
CA GLY A 12 -27.56 -31.20 -17.43
C GLY A 12 -27.29 -30.75 -15.99
N ALA A 13 -26.18 -30.09 -15.69
CA ALA A 13 -25.90 -29.58 -14.34
C ALA A 13 -26.53 -28.20 -14.09
N ILE A 14 -27.31 -28.05 -13.01
CA ILE A 14 -27.80 -26.74 -12.54
C ILE A 14 -26.59 -25.97 -11.97
N PRO A 15 -26.27 -24.78 -12.49
CA PRO A 15 -25.11 -24.03 -12.02
C PRO A 15 -25.37 -23.46 -10.63
N ILE A 16 -24.98 -24.20 -9.59
CA ILE A 16 -24.86 -23.68 -8.22
C ILE A 16 -23.75 -22.62 -8.25
N GLY A 17 -24.14 -21.37 -8.00
CA GLY A 17 -23.21 -20.27 -7.90
C GLY A 17 -22.27 -20.49 -6.71
N LYS A 18 -20.96 -20.43 -6.95
CA LYS A 18 -19.94 -20.56 -5.91
C LYS A 18 -19.32 -19.20 -5.62
N PRO A 19 -19.05 -18.86 -4.35
CA PRO A 19 -18.28 -17.66 -4.05
C PRO A 19 -16.89 -17.77 -4.68
N ALA A 20 -16.47 -16.72 -5.36
CA ALA A 20 -15.19 -16.62 -6.04
C ALA A 20 -14.60 -15.24 -5.79
N ILE A 21 -13.28 -15.20 -5.61
CA ILE A 21 -12.52 -13.96 -5.55
C ILE A 21 -12.27 -13.50 -6.99
N HIS A 22 -12.52 -12.23 -7.28
CA HIS A 22 -12.21 -11.68 -8.60
C HIS A 22 -10.69 -11.67 -8.82
N PRO A 23 -10.19 -12.11 -10.00
CA PRO A 23 -8.81 -11.84 -10.35
C PRO A 23 -8.60 -10.32 -10.43
N SER A 24 -7.42 -9.85 -10.05
CA SER A 24 -7.02 -8.45 -10.19
C SER A 24 -6.14 -8.33 -11.44
N PRO A 25 -6.71 -7.99 -12.62
CA PRO A 25 -5.91 -7.77 -13.82
C PRO A 25 -5.04 -6.51 -13.67
N ILE A 26 -4.06 -6.36 -14.56
CA ILE A 26 -3.21 -5.17 -14.62
C ILE A 26 -4.09 -3.94 -14.87
N ASP A 27 -3.93 -2.90 -14.05
CA ASP A 27 -4.55 -1.61 -14.30
C ASP A 27 -3.76 -0.86 -15.38
N LEU A 28 -4.37 -0.70 -16.55
CA LEU A 28 -3.77 0.02 -17.68
C LEU A 28 -3.67 1.54 -17.46
N LYS A 29 -4.26 2.06 -16.37
CA LYS A 29 -4.11 3.44 -15.90
C LYS A 29 -3.26 3.52 -14.63
N GLY A 30 -2.75 2.40 -14.14
CA GLY A 30 -1.93 2.34 -12.93
C GLY A 30 -0.51 2.86 -13.17
N LYS A 31 0.10 3.43 -12.12
CA LYS A 31 1.45 4.02 -12.15
C LYS A 31 2.51 3.04 -12.71
N ALA A 32 2.42 1.75 -12.36
CA ALA A 32 3.36 0.73 -12.84
C ALA A 32 3.28 0.52 -14.36
N TYR A 33 2.07 0.51 -14.94
CA TYR A 33 1.89 0.37 -16.37
C TYR A 33 2.25 1.65 -17.13
N GLU A 34 1.97 2.81 -16.53
CA GLU A 34 2.39 4.11 -17.06
C GLU A 34 3.91 4.21 -17.22
N LEU A 35 4.68 3.82 -16.19
CA LEU A 35 6.14 3.79 -16.26
C LEU A 35 6.64 2.84 -17.36
N LEU A 36 6.04 1.66 -17.49
CA LEU A 36 6.37 0.73 -18.58
C LEU A 36 6.14 1.38 -19.94
N ARG A 37 4.99 2.05 -20.11
CA ARG A 37 4.64 2.73 -21.37
C ARG A 37 5.62 3.85 -21.73
N GLU A 38 6.09 4.60 -20.74
CA GLU A 38 7.11 5.64 -20.92
C GLU A 38 8.44 5.05 -21.43
N LYS A 39 8.88 3.91 -20.89
CA LYS A 39 10.18 3.29 -21.22
C LYS A 39 10.13 2.28 -22.36
N ALA A 40 8.94 1.83 -22.78
CA ALA A 40 8.76 0.79 -23.80
C ALA A 40 9.45 1.14 -25.12
N SER A 41 9.34 2.39 -25.57
CA SER A 41 10.00 2.84 -26.80
C SER A 41 11.52 2.78 -26.70
N SER A 42 12.10 3.15 -25.56
CA SER A 42 13.55 3.05 -25.35
C SER A 42 14.03 1.60 -25.28
N PHE A 43 13.28 0.69 -24.65
CA PHE A 43 13.63 -0.73 -24.61
C PHE A 43 13.61 -1.41 -25.98
N LEU A 44 12.86 -0.84 -26.94
CA LEU A 44 12.83 -1.33 -28.31
C LEU A 44 14.02 -0.84 -29.14
N LEU A 45 14.50 0.37 -28.88
CA LEU A 45 15.52 1.03 -29.70
C LEU A 45 16.94 0.87 -29.16
N ASP A 46 17.09 0.72 -27.84
CA ASP A 46 18.36 0.74 -27.14
C ASP A 46 18.59 -0.55 -26.31
N ASP A 47 19.85 -0.89 -26.08
CA ASP A 47 20.27 -2.10 -25.35
C ASP A 47 20.18 -1.95 -23.82
N PHE A 48 18.99 -1.69 -23.28
CA PHE A 48 18.74 -1.55 -21.83
C PHE A 48 18.47 -2.88 -21.11
N TYR A 49 19.25 -3.91 -21.40
CA TYR A 49 19.10 -5.21 -20.74
C TYR A 49 19.55 -5.16 -19.28
N ARG A 50 18.76 -5.75 -18.38
CA ARG A 50 19.13 -5.95 -16.97
C ARG A 50 19.26 -7.44 -16.69
N THR A 51 20.35 -7.81 -16.03
CA THR A 51 20.61 -9.18 -15.57
C THR A 51 20.53 -9.20 -14.05
N PRO A 52 19.34 -9.39 -13.45
CA PRO A 52 19.22 -9.47 -11.99
C PRO A 52 20.02 -10.68 -11.47
N GLY A 53 20.60 -10.52 -10.28
CA GLY A 53 21.26 -11.63 -9.59
C GLY A 53 20.25 -12.61 -8.99
N GLY A 54 20.77 -13.66 -8.34
CA GLY A 54 19.94 -14.59 -7.56
C GLY A 54 19.31 -13.90 -6.35
N ILE A 55 18.17 -14.43 -5.88
CA ILE A 55 17.51 -13.95 -4.66
C ILE A 55 18.47 -14.07 -3.47
N GLN A 56 18.66 -12.98 -2.75
CA GLN A 56 19.51 -12.92 -1.55
C GLN A 56 18.64 -12.98 -0.30
N PHE A 57 19.11 -13.67 0.72
CA PHE A 57 18.44 -13.72 2.03
C PHE A 57 19.13 -12.84 3.08
N GLU A 58 20.36 -12.40 2.81
CA GLU A 58 21.16 -11.55 3.69
C GLU A 58 21.97 -10.54 2.85
N GLY A 59 22.41 -9.45 3.50
CA GLY A 59 23.24 -8.43 2.86
C GLY A 59 22.47 -7.43 2.00
N PRO A 60 23.18 -6.54 1.29
CA PRO A 60 22.56 -5.50 0.48
C PRO A 60 21.66 -6.11 -0.61
N GLY A 61 20.36 -5.78 -0.57
CA GLY A 61 19.37 -6.26 -1.54
C GLY A 61 18.50 -7.43 -1.06
N SER A 62 18.69 -7.95 0.16
CA SER A 62 17.78 -8.95 0.74
C SER A 62 16.33 -8.45 0.86
N ASP A 63 16.16 -7.14 1.10
CA ASP A 63 14.85 -6.49 1.25
C ASP A 63 14.35 -5.82 -0.04
N ALA A 64 14.94 -6.16 -1.21
CA ALA A 64 14.52 -5.59 -2.48
C ALA A 64 13.09 -6.00 -2.82
N LYS A 65 12.22 -4.99 -3.03
CA LYS A 65 10.81 -5.19 -3.40
C LYS A 65 10.64 -5.15 -4.92
N PRO A 66 9.61 -5.82 -5.47
CA PRO A 66 9.29 -5.72 -6.88
C PRO A 66 8.94 -4.27 -7.26
N ILE A 67 9.35 -3.87 -8.45
CA ILE A 67 9.16 -2.50 -8.95
C ILE A 67 7.69 -2.07 -8.95
N THR A 68 6.77 -3.01 -9.26
CA THR A 68 5.32 -2.78 -9.24
C THR A 68 4.82 -2.31 -7.88
N LEU A 69 5.29 -2.94 -6.79
CA LEU A 69 4.93 -2.55 -5.43
C LEU A 69 5.56 -1.21 -5.06
N THR A 70 6.82 -0.99 -5.40
CA THR A 70 7.51 0.27 -5.06
C THR A 70 6.89 1.48 -5.75
N ILE A 71 6.40 1.33 -6.99
CA ILE A 71 5.83 2.43 -7.78
C ILE A 71 4.43 2.79 -7.29
N GLU A 72 3.62 1.77 -6.97
CA GLU A 72 2.28 1.96 -6.44
C GLU A 72 2.32 2.62 -5.05
N ASP A 73 3.29 2.22 -4.22
CA ASP A 73 3.46 2.72 -2.85
C ASP A 73 4.45 3.90 -2.71
N GLN A 74 4.89 4.57 -3.78
CA GLN A 74 5.91 5.63 -3.64
C GLN A 74 5.52 6.74 -2.67
N ASP A 75 4.25 7.09 -2.62
CA ASP A 75 3.76 8.07 -1.64
C ASP A 75 3.63 7.41 -0.25
N TYR A 76 3.08 6.20 -0.16
CA TYR A 76 2.82 5.55 1.12
C TYR A 76 4.09 5.16 1.91
N MET A 77 5.07 4.52 1.27
CA MET A 77 6.33 4.16 1.95
C MET A 77 7.17 5.41 2.26
N GLY A 78 7.20 6.38 1.36
CA GLY A 78 7.87 7.67 1.57
C GLY A 78 7.27 8.46 2.74
N ASP A 79 5.94 8.47 2.86
CA ASP A 79 5.22 9.09 3.98
C ASP A 79 5.54 8.41 5.31
N ILE A 80 5.65 7.08 5.33
CA ILE A 80 6.08 6.32 6.52
C ILE A 80 7.51 6.67 6.92
N GLU A 81 8.43 6.75 5.96
CA GLU A 81 9.82 7.15 6.21
C GLU A 81 9.90 8.59 6.72
N MET A 82 9.12 9.50 6.15
CA MET A 82 9.02 10.89 6.60
C MET A 82 8.51 10.97 8.05
N LEU A 83 7.46 10.21 8.39
CA LEU A 83 6.94 10.14 9.76
C LEU A 83 8.01 9.65 10.74
N LYS A 84 8.74 8.59 10.39
CA LYS A 84 9.86 8.08 11.22
C LYS A 84 10.93 9.15 11.45
N LEU A 85 11.32 9.88 10.39
CA LEU A 85 12.27 10.98 10.49
C LEU A 85 11.83 12.06 11.48
N TYR A 86 10.55 12.44 11.48
CA TYR A 86 10.03 13.43 12.43
C TYR A 86 9.95 12.90 13.86
N LEU A 87 9.62 11.63 14.07
CA LEU A 87 9.67 11.01 15.39
C LEU A 87 11.09 10.98 15.96
N ASP A 88 12.09 10.70 15.11
CA ASP A 88 13.50 10.78 15.50
C ASP A 88 13.91 12.22 15.84
N LYS A 89 13.43 13.22 15.10
CA LYS A 89 13.65 14.63 15.47
C LYS A 89 13.06 14.95 16.84
N VAL A 90 11.82 14.54 17.14
CA VAL A 90 11.23 14.72 18.46
C VAL A 90 12.10 14.07 19.54
N LYS A 91 12.53 12.82 19.33
CA LYS A 91 13.45 12.10 20.23
C LYS A 91 14.75 12.86 20.47
N THR A 92 15.30 13.52 19.45
CA THR A 92 16.53 14.31 19.60
C THR A 92 16.32 15.59 20.40
N ILE A 93 15.11 16.16 20.38
CA ILE A 93 14.74 17.37 21.13
C ILE A 93 14.48 17.03 22.61
N VAL A 94 13.82 15.91 22.91
CA VAL A 94 13.45 15.50 24.29
C VAL A 94 14.55 14.72 25.02
N LYS A 95 15.83 15.02 24.75
CA LYS A 95 16.97 14.39 25.45
C LYS A 95 17.02 14.80 26.93
N PRO A 96 17.68 14.00 27.80
CA PRO A 96 17.97 14.41 29.17
C PRO A 96 18.67 15.78 29.20
N GLY A 97 18.10 16.73 29.94
CA GLY A 97 18.56 18.12 29.98
C GLY A 97 17.70 19.11 29.19
N CYS A 98 16.67 18.67 28.47
CA CYS A 98 15.67 19.57 27.89
C CYS A 98 14.82 20.28 28.97
N SER A 99 14.25 21.44 28.62
CA SER A 99 13.40 22.19 29.55
C SER A 99 12.10 21.42 29.84
N ARG A 100 11.57 21.60 31.06
CA ARG A 100 10.35 20.94 31.50
C ARG A 100 9.14 21.31 30.64
N ASP A 101 9.10 22.54 30.13
CA ASP A 101 8.00 23.01 29.28
C ASP A 101 8.04 22.37 27.90
N THR A 102 9.22 22.22 27.29
CA THR A 102 9.40 21.51 26.01
C THR A 102 8.99 20.04 26.15
N LEU A 103 9.36 19.39 27.26
CA LEU A 103 8.97 18.00 27.51
C LEU A 103 7.44 17.85 27.65
N LYS A 104 6.79 18.74 28.42
CA LYS A 104 5.32 18.73 28.56
C LYS A 104 4.61 18.98 27.23
N ALA A 105 5.08 19.94 26.44
CA ALA A 105 4.52 20.25 25.13
C ALA A 105 4.64 19.06 24.16
N ALA A 106 5.81 18.39 24.14
CA ALA A 106 6.03 17.20 23.32
C ALA A 106 5.09 16.05 23.71
N ILE A 107 4.94 15.76 25.01
CA ILE A 107 4.03 14.72 25.51
C ILE A 107 2.59 15.02 25.10
N SER A 108 2.12 16.25 25.35
CA SER A 108 0.76 16.66 25.00
C SER A 108 0.48 16.56 23.50
N SER A 109 1.45 16.94 22.66
CA SER A 109 1.33 16.86 21.21
C SER A 109 1.25 15.40 20.72
N MET A 110 2.10 14.52 21.26
CA MET A 110 2.09 13.09 20.90
C MET A 110 0.80 12.41 21.31
N ILE A 111 0.26 12.72 22.51
CA ILE A 111 -1.06 12.24 22.93
C ILE A 111 -2.14 12.67 21.94
N SER A 112 -2.15 13.96 21.55
CA SER A 112 -3.12 14.47 20.57
C SER A 112 -3.04 13.72 19.24
N VAL A 113 -1.83 13.50 18.71
CA VAL A 113 -1.63 12.73 17.46
C VAL A 113 -2.19 11.32 17.60
N THR A 114 -1.90 10.62 18.71
CA THR A 114 -2.42 9.27 18.93
C THR A 114 -3.96 9.23 18.97
N HIS A 115 -4.61 10.17 19.65
CA HIS A 115 -6.08 10.24 19.68
C HIS A 115 -6.70 10.45 18.31
N VAL A 116 -6.18 11.37 17.51
CA VAL A 116 -6.68 11.62 16.14
C VAL A 116 -6.56 10.35 15.30
N LEU A 117 -5.40 9.70 15.33
CA LEU A 117 -5.17 8.45 14.59
C LEU A 117 -6.07 7.30 15.07
N THR A 118 -6.32 7.19 16.38
CA THR A 118 -7.26 6.20 16.92
C THR A 118 -8.67 6.42 16.37
N VAL A 119 -9.18 7.66 16.38
CA VAL A 119 -10.50 7.99 15.81
C VAL A 119 -10.58 7.60 14.32
N MET A 120 -9.53 7.90 13.55
CA MET A 120 -9.47 7.58 12.12
C MET A 120 -9.32 6.08 11.83
N SER A 121 -8.75 5.31 12.77
CA SER A 121 -8.55 3.86 12.61
C SER A 121 -9.83 3.04 12.79
N HIS A 122 -10.92 3.64 13.27
CA HIS A 122 -12.21 2.99 13.32
C HIS A 122 -12.83 2.96 11.90
N PRO A 123 -13.26 1.80 11.40
CA PRO A 123 -13.89 1.71 10.09
C PRO A 123 -15.17 2.53 10.09
N LEU A 124 -15.30 3.44 9.12
CA LEU A 124 -16.57 4.04 8.73
C LEU A 124 -17.50 2.93 8.23
N ASN A 125 -18.24 2.31 9.15
CA ASN A 125 -19.41 1.51 8.83
C ASN A 125 -20.59 2.45 8.52
N ALA A 126 -21.31 2.12 7.44
CA ALA A 126 -22.59 2.68 6.97
C ALA A 126 -22.47 4.01 6.19
N GLU A 127 -23.02 4.18 4.98
CA GLU A 127 -24.24 3.62 4.37
C GLU A 127 -24.11 3.52 2.83
N LEU A 128 -24.43 2.36 2.26
CA LEU A 128 -24.92 2.27 0.87
C LEU A 128 -26.41 1.96 0.97
N PRO A 129 -27.33 2.79 0.41
CA PRO A 129 -28.74 2.45 0.42
C PRO A 129 -28.97 1.24 -0.49
N LEU A 130 -29.40 0.14 0.13
CA LEU A 130 -29.94 -1.02 -0.57
C LEU A 130 -31.21 -0.57 -1.31
N TYR A 131 -31.12 -0.46 -2.64
CA TYR A 131 -32.33 -0.41 -3.48
C TYR A 131 -33.06 -1.75 -3.35
N HIS A 132 -34.17 -1.72 -2.59
CA HIS A 132 -35.23 -2.72 -2.70
C HIS A 132 -35.83 -2.64 -4.11
N PHE A 133 -35.72 -3.72 -4.87
CA PHE A 133 -36.62 -3.97 -6.01
C PHE A 133 -37.64 -5.01 -5.55
N ASN A 134 -38.91 -4.59 -5.54
CA ASN A 134 -40.08 -5.47 -5.51
C ASN A 134 -40.19 -6.25 -6.81
#